data_AF-A0A6P2HIS5-F1
#
_entry.id   AF-A0A6P2HIS5-F1
#
_cell.length_a   1.000
_cell.length_b   1.000
_cell.length_c   1.000
_cell.angle_alpha   90.00
_cell.angle_beta   90.00
_cell.angle_gamma   90.00
#
_symmetry.space_group_name_H-M   'P 1'
#
loop_
_entity.id
_entity.type
_entity.pdbx_description
1 polymer ?
#
loop_
_entity_poly.entity_id
_entity_poly.type
_entity_poly.pdbx_seq_one_letter_code
_entity_poly.pdbx_strand_id
1 'polypeptide(L)'
;MDAARRILPAASPDTRSSTWARIRPEYSRALADEVAAASGRYVEAPVSGSRKPAEAGQLVVMLAGAPDDVDAVRSLVQPLCRDSFVCGDVPAALTMKLAVNLFLITMVTGLTEAAHFAQRHGIDLARFADVLNAGPMASDVSRVKLGKLVESDFSVQAAITDVLKNARLVAEAARSIGVASPLLDICHALYGETERAGHGSDDMVAVIRAIEQRTDAAR
;
A
#
# COMPACT_ATOMS: atom_id res chain seq x y z
N MET A 1 16.79 -34.62 -14.21
CA MET A 1 15.35 -34.55 -13.89
C MET A 1 15.15 -33.98 -12.48
N ASP A 2 15.87 -32.91 -12.14
CA ASP A 2 15.68 -32.17 -10.88
C ASP A 2 16.31 -30.76 -11.01
N ALA A 3 15.66 -29.91 -11.82
CA ALA A 3 16.11 -28.54 -12.05
C ALA A 3 15.11 -27.56 -11.41
N ALA A 4 15.56 -26.98 -10.29
CA ALA A 4 15.15 -25.69 -9.75
C ALA A 4 13.64 -25.47 -9.44
N ARG A 5 13.15 -26.09 -8.37
CA ARG A 5 12.15 -25.45 -7.50
C ARG A 5 12.84 -24.35 -6.68
N ARG A 6 13.08 -23.17 -7.29
CA ARG A 6 13.31 -21.93 -6.54
C ARG A 6 12.02 -21.12 -6.53
N ILE A 7 11.10 -21.51 -5.66
CA ILE A 7 10.13 -20.57 -5.11
C ILE A 7 10.94 -19.79 -4.05
N LEU A 8 11.27 -18.53 -4.32
CA LEU A 8 12.22 -17.79 -3.49
C LEU A 8 11.77 -17.72 -2.01
N PRO A 9 12.73 -17.70 -1.06
CA PRO A 9 12.45 -17.87 0.38
C PRO A 9 12.05 -16.56 1.06
N ALA A 10 11.47 -16.73 2.24
CA ALA A 10 11.13 -15.70 3.22
C ALA A 10 12.28 -14.72 3.51
N ALA A 11 11.88 -13.49 3.85
CA ALA A 11 12.71 -12.30 4.08
C ALA A 11 13.93 -12.52 5.01
N SER A 12 15.08 -11.96 4.64
CA SER A 12 16.22 -11.74 5.53
C SER A 12 16.21 -10.31 6.12
N PRO A 13 16.72 -10.09 7.35
CA PRO A 13 16.39 -8.89 8.14
C PRO A 13 17.16 -7.60 7.77
N ASP A 14 18.17 -7.67 6.88
CA ASP A 14 19.18 -6.61 6.77
C ASP A 14 19.12 -5.78 5.47
N THR A 15 17.93 -5.65 4.88
CA THR A 15 17.75 -5.12 3.51
C THR A 15 16.77 -3.94 3.43
N ARG A 16 17.01 -2.88 4.20
CA ARG A 16 16.12 -1.70 4.16
C ARG A 16 16.17 -0.91 2.85
N SER A 17 17.22 -1.00 2.03
CA SER A 17 17.26 -0.39 0.68
C SER A 17 16.87 -1.35 -0.46
N SER A 18 17.22 -2.64 -0.37
CA SER A 18 16.93 -3.62 -1.44
C SER A 18 15.53 -4.23 -1.40
N THR A 19 14.72 -3.92 -0.38
CA THR A 19 13.28 -4.29 -0.38
C THR A 19 12.48 -3.45 -1.38
N TRP A 20 12.87 -2.20 -1.63
CA TRP A 20 12.15 -1.30 -2.54
C TRP A 20 12.37 -1.64 -4.02
N ALA A 21 13.59 -2.06 -4.39
CA ALA A 21 13.85 -2.57 -5.73
C ALA A 21 12.94 -3.77 -6.06
N ARG A 22 12.65 -4.63 -5.08
CA ARG A 22 11.84 -5.84 -5.22
C ARG A 22 10.34 -5.59 -5.46
N ILE A 23 9.86 -4.35 -5.34
CA ILE A 23 8.46 -3.98 -5.59
C ILE A 23 8.25 -3.10 -6.82
N ARG A 24 9.33 -2.76 -7.55
CA ARG A 24 9.20 -2.06 -8.84
C ARG A 24 8.79 -3.03 -9.94
N PRO A 25 7.76 -2.73 -10.76
CA PRO A 25 7.36 -3.57 -11.87
C PRO A 25 8.51 -3.89 -12.84
N GLU A 26 9.39 -2.93 -13.10
CA GLU A 26 10.53 -3.10 -14.02
C GLU A 26 11.56 -4.10 -13.49
N TYR A 27 11.80 -4.09 -12.17
CA TYR A 27 12.70 -5.05 -11.55
C TYR A 27 12.12 -6.46 -11.60
N SER A 28 10.82 -6.60 -11.36
CA SER A 28 10.13 -7.89 -11.44
C SER A 28 10.18 -8.49 -12.85
N ARG A 29 9.99 -7.64 -13.89
CA ARG A 29 10.21 -8.04 -15.27
C ARG A 29 11.62 -8.58 -15.48
N ALA A 30 12.65 -7.82 -15.11
CA ALA A 30 14.04 -8.22 -15.29
C ALA A 30 14.35 -9.54 -14.55
N LEU A 31 13.83 -9.70 -13.34
CA LEU A 31 13.98 -10.94 -12.56
C LEU A 31 13.29 -12.13 -13.23
N ALA A 32 12.10 -11.93 -13.81
CA ALA A 32 11.40 -12.98 -14.55
C ALA A 32 12.22 -13.43 -15.78
N ASP A 33 12.82 -12.48 -16.51
CA ASP A 33 13.66 -12.76 -17.67
C ASP A 33 14.93 -13.55 -17.26
N GLU A 34 15.59 -13.15 -16.17
CA GLU A 34 16.76 -13.85 -15.62
C GLU A 34 16.43 -15.29 -15.18
N VAL A 35 15.29 -15.47 -14.50
CA VAL A 35 14.82 -16.79 -14.05
C VAL A 35 14.49 -17.68 -15.26
N ALA A 36 13.83 -17.14 -16.29
CA ALA A 36 13.51 -17.87 -17.50
C ALA A 36 14.78 -18.27 -18.29
N ALA A 37 15.78 -17.39 -18.38
CA ALA A 37 17.07 -17.70 -19.01
C ALA A 37 17.82 -18.85 -18.30
N ALA A 38 17.55 -19.06 -17.01
CA ALA A 38 18.05 -20.19 -16.23
C ALA A 38 17.10 -21.42 -16.24
N SER A 39 16.12 -21.46 -17.15
CA SER A 39 15.08 -22.51 -17.23
C SER A 39 14.23 -22.64 -15.96
N GLY A 40 14.14 -21.57 -15.17
CA GLY A 40 13.30 -21.48 -13.99
C GLY A 40 11.90 -20.96 -14.31
N ARG A 41 11.07 -20.90 -13.28
CA ARG A 41 9.69 -20.43 -13.34
C ARG A 41 9.49 -19.29 -12.35
N TYR A 42 8.75 -18.26 -12.76
CA TYR A 42 8.55 -17.05 -11.98
C TYR A 42 7.09 -16.62 -11.98
N VAL A 43 6.58 -16.29 -10.79
CA VAL A 43 5.24 -15.76 -10.57
C VAL A 43 5.34 -14.62 -9.56
N GLU A 44 4.75 -13.47 -9.88
CA GLU A 44 4.52 -12.42 -8.90
C GLU A 44 3.42 -12.84 -7.92
N ALA A 45 3.62 -12.55 -6.64
CA ALA A 45 2.60 -12.78 -5.62
C ALA A 45 2.54 -11.68 -4.54
N PRO A 46 2.48 -10.38 -4.88
CA PRO A 46 2.30 -9.34 -3.88
C PRO A 46 0.98 -9.49 -3.13
N VAL A 47 0.99 -9.13 -1.85
CA VAL A 47 -0.15 -9.33 -0.94
C VAL A 47 -0.68 -8.00 -0.38
N SER A 48 -1.97 -7.96 -0.08
CA SER A 48 -2.62 -6.95 0.75
C SER A 48 -3.04 -7.56 2.09
N GLY A 49 -2.69 -6.88 3.17
CA GLY A 49 -2.77 -7.38 4.54
C GLY A 49 -1.37 -7.51 5.15
N SER A 50 -1.25 -7.12 6.42
CA SER A 50 0.02 -7.20 7.17
C SER A 50 0.06 -8.49 8.00
N ARG A 51 0.76 -8.47 9.13
CA ARG A 51 0.93 -9.63 10.01
C ARG A 51 -0.39 -10.22 10.49
N LYS A 52 -1.32 -9.41 11.01
CA LYS A 52 -2.59 -9.93 11.56
C LYS A 52 -3.44 -10.64 10.49
N PRO A 53 -3.67 -10.05 9.30
CA PRO A 53 -4.32 -10.78 8.22
C PRO A 53 -3.57 -12.04 7.77
N ALA A 54 -2.23 -12.03 7.75
CA ALA A 54 -1.45 -13.22 7.40
C ALA A 54 -1.65 -14.37 8.40
N GLU A 55 -1.57 -14.07 9.70
CA GLU A 55 -1.79 -15.05 10.78
C GLU A 55 -3.23 -15.61 10.78
N ALA A 56 -4.20 -14.81 10.32
CA ALA A 56 -5.62 -15.18 10.24
C ALA A 56 -6.03 -15.82 8.90
N GLY A 57 -5.12 -16.01 7.96
CA GLY A 57 -5.46 -16.52 6.61
C GLY A 57 -6.35 -15.56 5.82
N GLN A 58 -6.18 -14.25 6.01
CA GLN A 58 -7.02 -13.18 5.46
C GLN A 58 -6.29 -12.30 4.44
N LEU A 59 -5.15 -12.75 3.89
CA LEU A 59 -4.47 -12.00 2.85
C LEU A 59 -5.29 -11.96 1.56
N VAL A 60 -5.12 -10.88 0.79
CA VAL A 60 -5.53 -10.84 -0.61
C VAL A 60 -4.28 -10.88 -1.46
N VAL A 61 -4.17 -11.87 -2.34
CA VAL A 61 -2.99 -12.06 -3.19
C VAL A 61 -3.29 -11.68 -4.63
N MET A 62 -2.34 -10.99 -5.25
CA MET A 62 -2.36 -10.66 -6.68
C MET A 62 -1.29 -11.53 -7.35
N LEU A 63 -1.67 -12.30 -8.36
CA LEU A 63 -0.81 -13.28 -9.04
C LEU A 63 -0.60 -12.88 -10.49
N ALA A 64 0.64 -12.93 -10.97
CA ALA A 64 0.92 -12.73 -12.40
C ALA A 64 2.08 -13.61 -12.88
N GLY A 65 1.96 -14.19 -14.07
CA GLY A 65 2.89 -15.19 -14.60
C GLY A 65 2.21 -16.16 -15.57
N ALA A 66 2.95 -17.20 -15.99
CA ALA A 66 2.40 -18.24 -16.86
C ALA A 66 1.25 -19.00 -16.17
N PRO A 67 0.16 -19.37 -16.88
CA PRO A 67 -1.03 -19.96 -16.26
C PRO A 67 -0.76 -21.15 -15.35
N ASP A 68 -0.01 -22.16 -15.83
CA ASP A 68 0.28 -23.37 -15.06
C ASP A 68 1.10 -23.08 -13.79
N ASP A 69 1.98 -22.08 -13.86
CA ASP A 69 2.82 -21.69 -12.72
C ASP A 69 2.03 -20.85 -11.72
N VAL A 70 1.13 -19.98 -12.21
CA VAL A 70 0.17 -19.23 -11.38
C VAL A 70 -0.73 -20.18 -10.62
N ASP A 71 -1.25 -21.24 -11.26
CA ASP A 71 -2.08 -22.25 -10.60
C ASP A 71 -1.30 -23.01 -9.53
N ALA A 72 -0.05 -23.40 -9.81
CA ALA A 72 0.81 -24.05 -8.83
C ALA A 72 1.08 -23.15 -7.61
N VAL A 73 1.37 -21.87 -7.82
CA VAL A 73 1.60 -20.90 -6.73
C VAL A 73 0.31 -20.59 -5.98
N ARG A 74 -0.82 -20.46 -6.68
CA ARG A 74 -2.14 -20.23 -6.08
C ARG A 74 -2.46 -21.31 -5.04
N SER A 75 -2.27 -22.58 -5.38
CA SER A 75 -2.53 -23.69 -4.44
C SER A 75 -1.64 -23.62 -3.19
N LEU A 76 -0.41 -23.11 -3.30
CA LEU A 76 0.51 -22.98 -2.17
C LEU A 76 0.15 -21.82 -1.24
N VAL A 77 -0.32 -20.69 -1.78
CA VAL A 77 -0.66 -19.52 -0.96
C VAL A 77 -2.07 -19.57 -0.39
N GLN A 78 -2.97 -20.38 -0.95
CA GLN A 78 -4.38 -20.43 -0.59
C GLN A 78 -4.68 -20.53 0.92
N PRO A 79 -3.95 -21.30 1.75
CA PRO A 79 -4.19 -21.35 3.20
C PRO A 79 -3.95 -20.03 3.94
N LEU A 80 -3.19 -19.10 3.34
CA LEU A 80 -2.84 -17.81 3.92
C LEU A 80 -3.80 -16.69 3.50
N CYS A 81 -4.77 -16.98 2.62
CA CYS A 81 -5.48 -15.97 1.87
C CYS A 81 -6.99 -16.13 1.99
N ARG A 82 -7.69 -14.99 2.10
CA ARG A 82 -9.13 -14.92 1.87
C ARG A 82 -9.44 -15.03 0.38
N ASP A 83 -8.67 -14.32 -0.45
CA ASP A 83 -8.88 -14.22 -1.90
C ASP A 83 -7.56 -14.18 -2.68
N SER A 84 -7.60 -14.61 -3.94
CA SER A 84 -6.48 -14.50 -4.88
C SER A 84 -6.93 -14.19 -6.31
N PHE A 85 -6.27 -13.22 -6.95
CA PHE A 85 -6.62 -12.69 -8.27
C PHE A 85 -5.50 -12.94 -9.28
N VAL A 86 -5.81 -13.42 -10.49
CA VAL A 86 -4.85 -13.42 -11.61
C VAL A 86 -4.89 -12.05 -12.28
N CYS A 87 -3.75 -11.36 -12.32
CA CYS A 87 -3.61 -10.02 -12.88
C CYS A 87 -3.06 -10.00 -14.31
N GLY A 88 -2.70 -11.17 -14.87
CA GLY A 88 -2.15 -11.31 -16.21
C GLY A 88 -0.68 -11.73 -16.18
N ASP A 89 0.09 -11.28 -17.17
CA ASP A 89 1.53 -11.55 -17.23
C ASP A 89 2.29 -10.69 -16.22
N VAL A 90 3.45 -11.15 -15.76
CA VAL A 90 4.43 -10.29 -15.07
C VAL A 90 4.59 -8.99 -15.88
N PRO A 91 4.79 -7.78 -15.30
CA PRO A 91 4.70 -7.44 -13.88
C PRO A 91 3.31 -6.90 -13.48
N ALA A 92 2.23 -7.48 -14.00
CA ALA A 92 0.88 -6.94 -13.81
C ALA A 92 0.40 -6.99 -12.36
N ALA A 93 0.86 -7.94 -11.53
CA ALA A 93 0.45 -8.00 -10.14
C ALA A 93 1.09 -6.88 -9.30
N LEU A 94 2.37 -6.57 -9.52
CA LEU A 94 3.00 -5.40 -8.88
C LEU A 94 2.39 -4.09 -9.40
N THR A 95 2.09 -4.01 -10.70
CA THR A 95 1.40 -2.84 -11.27
C THR A 95 0.02 -2.64 -10.64
N MET A 96 -0.75 -3.73 -10.48
CA MET A 96 -2.03 -3.73 -9.76
C MET A 96 -1.84 -3.28 -8.31
N LYS A 97 -0.79 -3.74 -7.63
CA LYS A 97 -0.50 -3.33 -6.25
C LYS A 97 -0.22 -1.83 -6.15
N LEU A 98 0.50 -1.24 -7.10
CA LEU A 98 0.72 0.20 -7.15
C LEU A 98 -0.60 0.97 -7.34
N ALA A 99 -1.51 0.49 -8.19
CA ALA A 99 -2.84 1.07 -8.34
C ALA A 99 -3.67 1.01 -7.04
N VAL A 100 -3.62 -0.12 -6.32
CA VAL A 100 -4.28 -0.26 -5.00
C VAL A 100 -3.65 0.68 -3.96
N ASN A 101 -2.33 0.83 -3.96
CA ASN A 101 -1.64 1.75 -3.04
C ASN A 101 -1.97 3.22 -3.35
N LEU A 102 -2.07 3.59 -4.64
CA LEU A 102 -2.56 4.92 -5.04
C LEU A 102 -3.90 5.23 -4.39
N PHE A 103 -4.88 4.33 -4.57
CA PHE A 103 -6.21 4.49 -4.00
C PHE A 103 -6.19 4.59 -2.48
N LEU A 104 -5.43 3.71 -1.80
CA LEU A 104 -5.27 3.73 -0.35
C LEU A 104 -4.72 5.06 0.16
N ILE A 105 -3.64 5.55 -0.45
CA ILE A 105 -2.96 6.79 -0.07
C ILE A 105 -3.92 7.97 -0.21
N THR A 106 -4.60 8.09 -1.35
CA THR A 106 -5.53 9.19 -1.60
C THR A 106 -6.76 9.12 -0.69
N MET A 107 -7.30 7.93 -0.45
CA MET A 107 -8.49 7.73 0.37
C MET A 107 -8.21 8.10 1.83
N VAL A 108 -7.10 7.63 2.40
CA VAL A 108 -6.77 7.94 3.80
C VAL A 108 -6.39 9.42 3.96
N THR A 109 -5.66 10.01 3.02
CA THR A 109 -5.35 11.45 3.07
C THR A 109 -6.62 12.29 3.02
N GLY A 110 -7.56 11.97 2.12
CA GLY A 110 -8.85 12.65 2.04
C GLY A 110 -9.72 12.42 3.28
N LEU A 111 -9.68 11.23 3.88
CA LEU A 111 -10.34 10.95 5.16
C LEU A 111 -9.80 11.83 6.29
N THR A 112 -8.47 11.98 6.36
CA THR A 112 -7.80 12.82 7.35
C THR A 112 -8.10 14.30 7.12
N GLU A 113 -8.13 14.77 5.88
CA GLU A 113 -8.53 16.14 5.53
C GLU A 113 -9.99 16.42 5.93
N ALA A 114 -10.91 15.48 5.67
CA ALA A 114 -12.30 15.60 6.09
C ALA A 114 -12.47 15.62 7.61
N ALA A 115 -11.68 14.82 8.36
CA ALA A 115 -11.66 14.85 9.82
C ALA A 115 -11.17 16.21 10.35
N HIS A 116 -10.09 16.75 9.79
CA HIS A 116 -9.60 18.09 10.12
C HIS A 116 -10.65 19.17 9.83
N PHE A 117 -11.31 19.10 8.66
CA PHE A 117 -12.40 20.01 8.31
C PHE A 117 -13.53 19.94 9.35
N ALA A 118 -13.99 18.75 9.72
CA ALA A 118 -15.01 18.55 10.74
C ALA A 118 -14.59 19.18 12.08
N GLN A 119 -13.37 18.92 12.55
CA GLN A 119 -12.83 19.51 13.78
C GLN A 119 -12.80 21.04 13.74
N ARG A 120 -12.33 21.63 12.62
CA ARG A 120 -12.27 23.09 12.44
C ARG A 120 -13.64 23.75 12.45
N HIS A 121 -14.69 23.01 12.09
CA HIS A 121 -16.08 23.45 12.15
C HIS A 121 -16.78 23.10 13.47
N GLY A 122 -16.07 22.58 14.48
CA GLY A 122 -16.63 22.22 15.78
C GLY A 122 -17.53 20.98 15.75
N ILE A 123 -17.41 20.14 14.71
CA ILE A 123 -18.12 18.87 14.61
C ILE A 123 -17.39 17.83 15.47
N ASP A 124 -18.15 17.10 16.30
CA ASP A 124 -17.64 15.96 17.04
C ASP A 124 -17.14 14.86 16.09
N LEU A 125 -15.87 14.48 16.21
CA LEU A 125 -15.25 13.45 15.38
C LEU A 125 -15.90 12.08 15.57
N ALA A 126 -16.40 11.75 16.76
CA ALA A 126 -17.10 10.48 16.98
C ALA A 126 -18.41 10.45 16.17
N ARG A 127 -19.15 11.56 16.16
CA ARG A 127 -20.35 11.72 15.32
C ARG A 127 -20.02 11.68 13.83
N PHE A 128 -18.95 12.33 13.40
CA PHE A 128 -18.47 12.26 12.01
C PHE A 128 -18.14 10.81 11.61
N ALA A 129 -17.42 10.08 12.48
CA ALA A 129 -17.09 8.69 12.26
C ALA A 129 -18.34 7.81 12.14
N ASP A 130 -19.33 7.98 13.02
CA ASP A 130 -20.62 7.26 12.95
C ASP A 130 -21.32 7.47 11.60
N VAL A 131 -21.41 8.73 11.14
CA VAL A 131 -22.06 9.08 9.86
C VAL A 131 -21.32 8.46 8.67
N LEU A 132 -19.99 8.56 8.62
CA LEU A 132 -19.21 7.99 7.53
C LEU A 132 -19.32 6.46 7.51
N ASN A 133 -19.26 5.84 8.69
CA ASN A 133 -19.32 4.39 8.87
C ASN A 133 -20.68 3.76 8.50
N ALA A 134 -21.76 4.54 8.55
CA ALA A 134 -23.09 4.16 8.09
C ALA A 134 -23.29 4.40 6.57
N GLY A 135 -22.41 5.19 5.95
CA GLY A 135 -22.49 5.55 4.54
C GLY A 135 -21.85 4.53 3.59
N PRO A 136 -22.09 4.67 2.28
CA PRO A 136 -21.59 3.75 1.26
C PRO A 136 -20.07 3.80 1.05
N MET A 137 -19.40 4.81 1.62
CA MET A 137 -17.94 4.98 1.53
C MET A 137 -17.20 4.18 2.60
N ALA A 138 -17.91 3.54 3.53
CA ALA A 138 -17.29 2.82 4.63
C ALA A 138 -16.52 1.58 4.14
N SER A 139 -15.32 1.41 4.66
CA SER A 139 -14.45 0.24 4.44
C SER A 139 -13.75 -0.15 5.74
N ASP A 140 -13.18 -1.35 5.80
CA ASP A 140 -12.40 -1.77 6.97
C ASP A 140 -11.24 -0.79 7.25
N VAL A 141 -10.61 -0.28 6.19
CA VAL A 141 -9.55 0.72 6.31
C VAL A 141 -10.10 2.03 6.87
N SER A 142 -11.20 2.56 6.33
CA SER A 142 -11.74 3.83 6.81
C SER A 142 -12.21 3.72 8.27
N ARG A 143 -12.81 2.59 8.68
CA ARG A 143 -13.21 2.35 10.08
C ARG A 143 -12.00 2.38 11.02
N VAL A 144 -10.93 1.68 10.67
CA VAL A 144 -9.70 1.65 11.47
C VAL A 144 -9.05 3.03 11.54
N LYS A 145 -8.93 3.74 10.41
CA LYS A 145 -8.27 5.06 10.37
C LYS A 145 -9.11 6.15 11.04
N LEU A 146 -10.44 6.08 10.96
CA LEU A 146 -11.34 6.96 11.72
C LEU A 146 -11.18 6.76 13.22
N GLY A 147 -11.16 5.51 13.70
CA GLY A 147 -10.95 5.24 15.13
C GLY A 147 -9.66 5.89 15.63
N LYS A 148 -8.57 5.75 14.87
CA LYS A 148 -7.30 6.42 15.18
C LYS A 148 -7.40 7.94 15.22
N LEU A 149 -8.12 8.56 14.28
CA LEU A 149 -8.31 10.02 14.25
C LEU A 149 -9.16 10.51 15.44
N VAL A 150 -10.24 9.80 15.77
CA VAL A 150 -11.10 10.10 16.92
C VAL A 150 -10.32 10.03 18.23
N GLU A 151 -9.49 9.01 18.40
CA GLU A 151 -8.68 8.78 19.60
C GLU A 151 -7.37 9.56 19.61
N SER A 152 -7.03 10.26 18.52
CA SER A 152 -5.69 10.84 18.30
C SER A 152 -4.55 9.82 18.47
N ASP A 153 -4.80 8.56 18.07
CA ASP A 153 -3.86 7.45 18.16
C ASP A 153 -3.00 7.34 16.88
N PHE A 154 -1.76 7.81 16.99
CA PHE A 154 -0.77 7.75 15.91
C PHE A 154 0.12 6.50 15.97
N SER A 155 -0.22 5.50 16.81
CA SER A 155 0.52 4.23 16.86
C SER A 155 0.55 3.54 15.50
N VAL A 156 1.74 3.11 15.09
CA VAL A 156 2.02 2.70 13.72
C VAL A 156 1.28 1.41 13.30
N GLN A 157 0.54 1.49 12.19
CA GLN A 157 0.17 0.33 11.36
C GLN A 157 0.74 0.44 9.95
N ALA A 158 0.81 1.67 9.43
CA ALA A 158 1.52 2.02 8.20
C ALA A 158 2.30 3.32 8.46
N ALA A 159 3.63 3.24 8.56
CA ALA A 159 4.46 4.40 8.90
C ALA A 159 4.42 5.47 7.79
N ILE A 160 4.41 6.75 8.15
CA ILE A 160 4.52 7.88 7.21
C ILE A 160 5.68 7.68 6.23
N THR A 161 6.86 7.31 6.72
CA THR A 161 8.05 7.08 5.90
C THR A 161 7.83 5.96 4.87
N ASP A 162 7.12 4.89 5.22
CA ASP A 162 6.86 3.79 4.30
C ASP A 162 5.76 4.14 3.29
N VAL A 163 4.74 4.90 3.71
CA VAL A 163 3.71 5.41 2.80
C VAL A 163 4.30 6.39 1.79
N LEU A 164 5.20 7.28 2.22
CA LEU A 164 5.88 8.22 1.34
C LEU A 164 6.73 7.49 0.28
N LYS A 165 7.42 6.41 0.65
CA LYS A 165 8.15 5.58 -0.31
C LYS A 165 7.22 4.89 -1.31
N ASN A 166 6.07 4.37 -0.85
CA ASN A 166 5.07 3.82 -1.76
C ASN A 166 4.51 4.89 -2.71
N ALA A 167 4.25 6.10 -2.22
CA ALA A 167 3.81 7.22 -3.06
C ALA A 167 4.83 7.55 -4.16
N ARG A 168 6.14 7.52 -3.83
CA ARG A 168 7.21 7.69 -4.83
C ARG A 168 7.19 6.61 -5.90
N LEU A 169 7.06 5.35 -5.52
CA LEU A 169 7.00 4.23 -6.48
C LEU A 169 5.81 4.34 -7.42
N VAL A 170 4.64 4.72 -6.89
CA VAL A 170 3.45 4.97 -7.72
C VAL A 170 3.68 6.15 -8.67
N ALA A 171 4.28 7.24 -8.18
CA ALA A 171 4.56 8.42 -9.00
C ALA A 171 5.58 8.11 -10.12
N GLU A 172 6.64 7.36 -9.81
CA GLU A 172 7.63 6.90 -10.79
C GLU A 172 6.98 6.03 -11.87
N ALA A 173 6.14 5.06 -11.47
CA ALA A 173 5.43 4.19 -12.41
C ALA A 173 4.40 4.94 -13.27
N ALA A 174 3.70 5.94 -12.71
CA ALA A 174 2.78 6.77 -13.49
C ALA A 174 3.55 7.63 -14.52
N ARG A 175 4.65 8.23 -14.10
CA ARG A 175 5.49 9.11 -14.93
C ARG A 175 6.19 8.36 -16.06
N SER A 176 6.59 7.10 -15.85
CA SER A 176 7.26 6.30 -16.89
C SER A 176 6.41 6.05 -18.13
N ILE A 177 5.08 6.10 -17.99
CA ILE A 177 4.11 5.91 -19.09
C ILE A 177 3.25 7.16 -19.38
N GLY A 178 3.56 8.30 -18.76
CA GLY A 178 2.83 9.55 -18.99
C GLY A 178 1.41 9.60 -18.41
N VAL A 179 1.11 8.78 -17.39
CA VAL A 179 -0.18 8.82 -16.68
C VAL A 179 -0.21 9.96 -15.67
N ALA A 180 -1.29 10.74 -15.66
CA ALA A 180 -1.50 11.80 -14.69
C ALA A 180 -1.93 11.24 -13.31
N SER A 181 -1.36 11.78 -12.23
CA SER A 181 -1.65 11.37 -10.84
C SER A 181 -1.81 12.57 -9.89
N PRO A 182 -2.70 13.54 -10.17
CA PRO A 182 -2.71 14.83 -9.45
C PRO A 182 -2.97 14.70 -7.94
N LEU A 183 -3.87 13.80 -7.53
CA LEU A 183 -4.13 13.57 -6.09
C LEU A 183 -2.91 12.97 -5.39
N LEU A 184 -2.18 12.09 -6.07
CA LEU A 184 -0.96 11.51 -5.53
C LEU A 184 0.11 12.55 -5.31
N ASP A 185 0.25 13.53 -6.22
CA ASP A 185 1.27 14.58 -6.11
C ASP A 185 1.05 15.40 -4.84
N ILE A 186 -0.20 15.75 -4.54
CA ILE A 186 -0.57 16.44 -3.29
C ILE A 186 -0.31 15.55 -2.08
N CYS A 187 -0.73 14.28 -2.13
CA CYS A 187 -0.48 13.34 -1.03
C CYS A 187 1.03 13.20 -0.77
N HIS A 188 1.85 13.01 -1.81
CA HIS A 188 3.30 12.90 -1.70
C HIS A 188 3.92 14.14 -1.02
N ALA A 189 3.44 15.34 -1.34
CA ALA A 189 3.87 16.57 -0.67
C ALA A 189 3.50 16.57 0.83
N LEU A 190 2.24 16.25 1.18
CA LEU A 190 1.76 16.21 2.57
C LEU A 190 2.50 15.16 3.42
N TYR A 191 2.71 13.96 2.88
CA TYR A 191 3.49 12.92 3.56
C TYR A 191 4.96 13.35 3.73
N GLY A 192 5.54 14.03 2.74
CA GLY A 192 6.90 14.58 2.84
C GLY A 192 7.03 15.73 3.85
N GLU A 193 6.00 16.58 3.97
CA GLU A 193 5.90 17.60 5.03
C GLU A 193 5.83 16.97 6.42
N THR A 194 4.97 15.96 6.56
CA THR A 194 4.79 15.22 7.81
C THR A 194 6.07 14.51 8.25
N GLU A 195 6.78 13.86 7.32
CA GLU A 195 8.08 13.23 7.61
C GLU A 195 9.11 14.26 8.08
N ARG A 196 9.23 15.41 7.38
CA ARG A 196 10.16 16.49 7.75
C ARG A 196 9.85 17.12 9.11
N ALA A 197 8.59 17.08 9.53
CA ALA A 197 8.15 17.52 10.86
C ALA A 197 8.50 16.51 11.98
N GLY A 198 9.13 15.38 11.66
CA GLY A 198 9.59 14.39 12.64
C GLY A 198 8.62 13.22 12.87
N HIS A 199 7.54 13.13 12.11
CA HIS A 199 6.48 12.12 12.28
C HIS A 199 6.65 10.89 11.37
N GLY A 200 7.87 10.62 10.89
CA GLY A 200 8.13 9.52 9.94
C GLY A 200 7.75 8.12 10.46
N SER A 201 7.86 7.91 11.78
CA SER A 201 7.52 6.65 12.45
C SER A 201 6.04 6.51 12.83
N ASP A 202 5.26 7.58 12.72
CA ASP A 202 3.86 7.59 13.11
C ASP A 202 2.99 6.96 12.02
N ASP A 203 1.76 6.54 12.38
CA ASP A 203 0.82 6.02 11.40
C ASP A 203 0.48 7.04 10.31
N MET A 204 0.08 6.56 9.14
CA MET A 204 -0.25 7.39 7.98
C MET A 204 -1.33 8.45 8.23
N VAL A 205 -2.18 8.29 9.27
CA VAL A 205 -3.12 9.34 9.70
C VAL A 205 -2.44 10.58 10.29
N ALA A 206 -1.15 10.49 10.67
CA ALA A 206 -0.33 11.62 11.09
C ALA A 206 -0.11 12.63 9.96
N VAL A 207 -0.51 12.33 8.71
CA VAL A 207 -0.59 13.32 7.62
C VAL A 207 -1.45 14.54 8.00
N ILE A 208 -2.32 14.40 9.01
CA ILE A 208 -3.06 15.51 9.62
C ILE A 208 -2.14 16.65 10.07
N ARG A 209 -0.90 16.35 10.50
CA ARG A 209 0.07 17.35 10.97
C ARG A 209 0.45 18.33 9.88
N ALA A 210 0.67 17.87 8.65
CA ALA A 210 0.94 18.75 7.52
C ALA A 210 -0.29 19.60 7.16
N ILE A 211 -1.50 19.03 7.25
CA ILE A 211 -2.76 19.74 6.99
C ILE A 211 -3.01 20.84 8.03
N GLU A 212 -2.79 20.54 9.32
CA GLU A 212 -2.85 21.49 10.44
C GLU A 212 -1.86 22.64 10.20
N GLN A 213 -0.59 22.32 9.92
CA GLN A 213 0.46 23.30 9.64
C GLN A 213 0.11 24.23 8.48
N ARG A 214 -0.40 23.70 7.36
CA ARG A 214 -0.84 24.52 6.22
C ARG A 214 -2.01 25.44 6.58
N THR A 215 -2.93 24.96 7.43
CA THR A 215 -4.06 25.77 7.89
C THR A 215 -3.60 26.92 8.77
N ASP A 216 -2.63 26.67 9.66
CA ASP A 216 -2.11 27.68 10.57
C ASP A 216 -1.23 28.71 9.84
N ALA A 217 -0.49 28.28 8.81
CA ALA A 217 0.30 29.19 7.97
C ALA A 217 -0.54 30.10 7.06
N ALA A 218 -1.82 29.77 6.83
CA ALA A 218 -2.76 30.58 6.05
C ALA A 218 -3.44 31.68 6.88
N ARG A 219 -3.19 31.74 8.19
CA ARG A 219 -3.71 32.76 9.11
C ARG A 219 -2.71 33.89 9.28
#